data_AF-A0A840TPB3-F1
#
_entry.id   AF-A0A840TPB3-F1
#
_cell.length_a   1.000
_cell.length_b   1.000
_cell.length_c   1.000
_cell.angle_alpha   90.00
_cell.angle_beta   90.00
_cell.angle_gamma   90.00
#
_symmetry.space_group_name_H-M   'P 1'
#
loop_
_entity.id
_entity.type
_entity.pdbx_description
1 polymer ?
#
loop_
_entity_poly.entity_id
_entity_poly.type
_entity_poly.pdbx_seq_one_letter_code
_entity_poly.pdbx_strand_id
1 'polypeptide(L)'
;MKLRKIAALLAGVALLSSCEYQKYNRIEQIDVRSGNEYVYGVHPDSAARQRSIQYAANPDIDNRVNAIQEKLFGTTTMAQGN
;
A
#
# COMPACT_ATOMS: atom_id res chain seq x y z
N MET A 1 -26.26 -6.29 -40.15
CA MET A 1 -25.81 -6.40 -38.74
C MET A 1 -24.29 -6.46 -38.55
N LYS A 2 -23.50 -7.07 -39.46
CA LYS A 2 -22.03 -7.17 -39.32
C LYS A 2 -21.31 -5.81 -39.45
N LEU A 3 -21.69 -4.95 -40.40
CA LEU A 3 -21.03 -3.66 -40.62
C LEU A 3 -21.14 -2.69 -39.44
N ARG A 4 -22.32 -2.61 -38.81
CA ARG A 4 -22.55 -1.75 -37.63
C ARG A 4 -21.71 -2.18 -36.42
N LYS A 5 -21.52 -3.50 -36.25
CA LYS A 5 -20.65 -4.06 -35.21
C LYS A 5 -19.17 -3.73 -35.47
N ILE A 6 -18.73 -3.81 -36.73
CA ILE A 6 -17.36 -3.44 -37.13
C ILE A 6 -17.13 -1.93 -36.92
N ALA A 7 -18.09 -1.09 -37.32
CA ALA A 7 -18.00 0.37 -37.12
C ALA A 7 -17.96 0.75 -35.63
N ALA A 8 -18.78 0.10 -34.80
CA ALA A 8 -18.76 0.32 -33.35
C ALA A 8 -17.43 -0.12 -32.71
N LEU A 9 -16.86 -1.24 -33.17
CA LEU A 9 -15.56 -1.72 -32.70
C LEU A 9 -14.43 -0.76 -33.09
N LEU A 10 -14.41 -0.29 -34.33
CA LEU A 10 -13.42 0.68 -34.80
C LEU A 10 -13.51 2.01 -34.06
N ALA A 11 -14.73 2.50 -33.82
CA ALA A 11 -14.94 3.71 -33.03
C ALA A 11 -14.46 3.54 -31.58
N GLY A 12 -14.73 2.38 -30.97
CA GLY A 12 -14.26 2.06 -29.61
C GLY A 12 -12.74 2.03 -29.49
N VAL A 13 -12.05 1.39 -30.44
CA VAL A 13 -10.58 1.32 -30.44
C VAL A 13 -9.96 2.71 -30.63
N ALA A 14 -10.51 3.54 -31.51
CA ALA A 14 -10.02 4.90 -31.72
C ALA A 14 -10.15 5.76 -30.44
N LEU A 15 -11.28 5.68 -29.74
CA LEU A 15 -11.50 6.42 -28.49
C LEU A 15 -10.55 5.95 -27.37
N LEU A 16 -10.28 4.65 -27.26
CA LEU A 16 -9.34 4.11 -26.27
C LEU A 16 -7.88 4.50 -26.55
N SER A 17 -7.51 4.69 -27.82
CA SER A 17 -6.15 5.16 -28.19
C SER A 17 -5.89 6.64 -27.84
N SER A 18 -6.94 7.42 -27.54
CA SER A 18 -6.81 8.85 -27.21
C SER A 18 -6.22 9.11 -25.81
N CYS A 19 -6.14 8.10 -24.95
CA CYS A 19 -5.51 8.24 -23.63
C CYS A 19 -4.00 8.54 -23.69
N GLU A 20 -3.35 8.35 -24.85
CA GLU A 20 -1.94 8.71 -25.07
C GLU A 20 -1.74 10.08 -25.75
N TYR A 21 -2.75 10.94 -25.90
CA TYR A 21 -2.58 12.26 -26.56
C TYR A 21 -1.49 13.14 -25.92
N GLN A 22 -1.15 12.90 -24.65
CA GLN A 22 -0.06 13.58 -23.95
C GLN A 22 1.33 12.91 -24.11
N LYS A 23 1.47 11.86 -24.93
CA LYS A 23 2.73 11.13 -25.13
C LYS A 23 3.87 12.02 -25.63
N TYR A 24 3.55 13.05 -26.41
CA TYR A 24 4.53 13.96 -27.00
C TYR A 24 4.52 15.37 -26.39
N ASN A 25 3.63 15.64 -25.41
CA ASN A 25 3.55 16.90 -24.68
C ASN A 25 3.73 16.67 -23.18
N ARG A 26 4.75 15.87 -22.84
CA ARG A 26 5.25 15.69 -21.48
C ARG A 26 6.68 16.20 -21.46
N ILE A 27 6.92 17.30 -20.76
CA ILE A 27 8.27 17.66 -20.34
C ILE A 27 8.52 16.81 -19.10
N GLU A 28 9.08 15.62 -19.31
CA GLU A 28 9.51 14.78 -18.19
C GLU A 28 10.73 15.44 -17.56
N GLN A 29 10.54 16.00 -16.37
CA GLN A 29 11.65 16.51 -15.59
C GLN A 29 12.56 15.33 -15.24
N ILE A 30 13.86 15.46 -15.53
CA ILE A 30 14.85 14.44 -15.17
C ILE A 30 14.79 14.25 -13.65
N ASP A 31 14.34 13.08 -13.22
CA ASP A 31 14.40 12.69 -11.82
C ASP A 31 15.82 12.24 -11.49
N VAL A 32 16.61 13.18 -10.97
CA VAL A 32 17.99 12.95 -10.52
C VAL A 32 18.08 11.99 -9.33
N ARG A 33 16.96 11.63 -8.72
CA ARG A 33 16.87 10.68 -7.61
C ARG A 33 16.11 9.42 -8.01
N SER A 34 15.87 9.20 -9.30
CA SER A 34 15.20 7.99 -9.78
C SER A 34 15.92 6.75 -9.27
N GLY A 35 15.17 5.83 -8.65
CA GLY A 35 15.71 4.63 -8.01
C GLY A 35 16.31 4.83 -6.61
N ASN A 36 16.26 6.04 -6.04
CA ASN A 36 16.75 6.29 -4.69
C ASN A 36 15.78 5.71 -3.65
N GLU A 37 16.20 4.63 -3.00
CA GLU A 37 15.42 3.93 -1.97
C GLU A 37 15.14 4.77 -0.73
N TYR A 38 15.97 5.75 -0.39
CA TYR A 38 15.67 6.67 0.73
C TYR A 38 14.52 7.63 0.40
N VAL A 39 14.31 7.95 -0.88
CA VAL A 39 13.26 8.88 -1.32
C VAL A 39 11.98 8.15 -1.70
N TYR A 40 12.12 7.00 -2.37
CA TYR A 40 10.99 6.25 -2.95
C TYR A 40 10.78 4.87 -2.33
N GLY A 41 11.72 4.40 -1.51
CA GLY A 41 11.60 3.14 -0.80
C GLY A 41 10.85 3.27 0.52
N VAL A 42 10.64 2.13 1.15
CA VAL A 42 9.95 2.05 2.44
C VAL A 42 10.93 2.47 3.53
N HIS A 43 10.74 3.69 4.06
CA HIS A 43 11.61 4.26 5.10
C HIS A 43 11.77 3.29 6.29
N PRO A 44 12.95 3.17 6.91
CA PRO A 44 13.19 2.35 8.11
C PRO A 44 12.11 2.50 9.18
N ASP A 45 11.71 3.75 9.44
CA ASP A 45 10.72 4.10 10.47
C ASP A 45 9.27 4.08 9.97
N SER A 46 9.01 3.65 8.73
CA SER A 46 7.65 3.59 8.21
C SER A 46 6.85 2.45 8.84
N ALA A 47 5.56 2.67 9.01
CA ALA A 47 4.63 1.65 9.51
C ALA A 47 4.61 0.39 8.62
N ALA A 48 4.81 0.54 7.31
CA ALA A 48 4.87 -0.59 6.38
C ALA A 48 6.04 -1.54 6.69
N ARG A 49 7.23 -0.99 6.99
CA ARG A 49 8.39 -1.80 7.37
C ARG A 49 8.25 -2.40 8.76
N GLN A 50 7.76 -1.63 9.73
CA GLN A 50 7.54 -2.13 11.09
C GLN A 50 6.54 -3.29 11.11
N ARG A 51 5.45 -3.22 10.33
CA ARG A 51 4.45 -4.30 10.24
C ARG A 51 4.94 -5.54 9.49
N SER A 52 5.97 -5.42 8.66
CA SER A 52 6.55 -6.57 7.96
C SER A 52 7.33 -7.49 8.90
N ILE A 53 7.77 -6.99 10.07
CA ILE A 53 8.49 -7.77 11.06
C ILE A 53 7.46 -8.48 11.94
N GLN A 54 7.33 -9.79 11.75
CA GLN A 54 6.55 -10.66 12.64
C GLN A 54 7.46 -11.30 13.69
N TYR A 55 7.05 -11.24 14.95
CA TYR A 55 7.74 -11.90 16.05
C TYR A 55 7.08 -13.24 16.33
N ALA A 56 7.88 -14.26 16.66
CA ALA A 56 7.34 -15.51 17.15
C ALA A 56 6.59 -15.27 18.48
N ALA A 57 5.48 -15.99 18.68
CA ALA A 57 4.74 -15.93 19.92
C ALA A 57 5.66 -16.32 21.09
N ASN A 58 5.72 -15.47 22.12
CA ASN A 58 6.51 -15.70 23.32
C ASN A 58 5.60 -15.58 24.56
N PRO A 59 5.25 -16.71 25.19
CA PRO A 59 4.31 -16.71 26.32
C PRO A 59 4.84 -15.94 27.54
N ASP A 60 6.16 -15.80 27.71
CA ASP A 60 6.74 -15.01 28.79
C ASP A 60 6.50 -13.50 28.60
N ILE A 61 6.44 -13.03 27.36
CA ILE A 61 6.13 -11.63 27.04
C ILE A 61 4.66 -11.36 27.35
N ASP A 62 3.75 -12.27 27.00
CA ASP A 62 2.32 -12.12 27.27
C ASP A 62 2.05 -12.01 28.78
N ASN A 63 2.68 -12.88 29.59
CA ASN A 63 2.60 -12.81 31.04
C ASN A 63 3.10 -11.47 31.59
N ARG A 64 4.21 -10.94 31.05
CA ARG A 64 4.76 -9.63 31.45
C ARG A 64 3.86 -8.48 31.03
N VAL A 65 3.27 -8.53 29.84
CA VAL A 65 2.32 -7.51 29.35
C VAL A 65 1.10 -7.48 30.26
N ASN A 66 0.53 -8.63 30.60
CA ASN A 66 -0.61 -8.73 31.52
C ASN A 66 -0.26 -8.15 32.91
N ALA A 67 0.91 -8.49 33.45
CA ALA A 67 1.37 -7.96 34.75
C ALA A 67 1.61 -6.43 34.72
N ILE A 68 2.10 -5.88 33.60
CA ILE A 68 2.28 -4.43 33.43
C ILE A 68 0.92 -3.75 33.30
N GLN A 69 0.00 -4.31 32.51
CA GLN A 69 -1.35 -3.77 32.36
C GLN A 69 -2.10 -3.73 33.69
N GLU A 70 -2.04 -4.82 34.47
CA GLU A 70 -2.64 -4.88 35.81
C GLU A 70 -2.07 -3.81 36.75
N LYS A 71 -0.75 -3.55 36.68
CA LYS A 71 -0.10 -2.47 37.44
C LYS A 71 -0.54 -1.07 37.02
N LEU A 72 -0.78 -0.85 35.73
CA LEU A 72 -1.09 0.47 35.18
C LEU A 72 -2.58 0.82 35.30
N PHE A 73 -3.46 -0.16 35.18
CA PHE A 73 -4.91 0.06 35.03
C PHE A 73 -5.76 -0.67 36.08
N GLY A 74 -5.13 -1.45 36.97
CA GLY A 74 -5.84 -2.30 37.95
C GLY A 74 -6.48 -3.53 37.31
N THR A 75 -7.08 -4.38 38.15
CA THR A 75 -7.80 -5.60 37.72
C THR A 75 -9.13 -5.22 37.05
N THR A 76 -9.07 -4.84 35.79
CA THR A 76 -10.25 -4.77 34.92
C THR A 76 -10.21 -5.94 33.94
N THR A 77 -11.27 -6.76 33.95
CA THR A 77 -11.45 -7.87 33.02
C THR A 77 -11.56 -7.32 31.60
N MET A 78 -10.48 -7.42 30.83
CA MET A 78 -10.47 -6.99 29.44
C MET A 78 -10.87 -8.17 28.55
N ALA A 79 -12.02 -8.03 27.88
CA ALA A 79 -12.44 -8.97 26.84
C ALA A 79 -11.37 -9.03 25.74
N GLN A 80 -11.01 -10.26 25.37
CA GLN A 80 -10.05 -10.58 24.33
C GLN A 80 -10.47 -9.92 23.00
N GLY A 81 -9.66 -8.97 22.52
CA GLY A 81 -9.86 -8.33 21.22
C GLY A 81 -9.47 -9.30 20.09
N ASN A 82 -10.34 -9.38 19.08
CA ASN A 82 -10.23 -10.24 17.89
C ASN A 82 -8.93 -10.09 17.11
#